data_AF-A0A0M1J9W2-F1
#
_entry.id   AF-A0A0M1J9W2-F1
#
_cell.length_a   1.000
_cell.length_b   1.000
_cell.length_c   1.000
_cell.angle_alpha   90.00
_cell.angle_beta   90.00
_cell.angle_gamma   90.00
#
_symmetry.space_group_name_H-M   'P 1'
#
loop_
_entity.id
_entity.type
_entity.pdbx_description
1 polymer ?
#
loop_
_entity_poly.entity_id
_entity_poly.type
_entity_poly.pdbx_seq_one_letter_code
_entity_poly.pdbx_strand_id
1 'polypeptide(L)'
;MNKNPYHLFGIRHHGPGSARMLLTELERLQPDCLLIEGPPEANGLLQLAADAAMQPPVALLIYVKDNPKWASFFPFTIFSPEWQALLFGIRTGITVRFMDLPQRHQLAAKIEPEHDQDSIKLDLTSIDTKVIELEAPQQPIDNETEAQFLETNARLVNDPLGWIALAAGYADGEAWWERFIEERQDTTDVFPAIQEIMTTLRQESSYNVSDAEKKREAYMRETMRQAAKDGFQQIAVICGAWHLPALAKLPPATQDRKLLKNLPKINVIATWIPWTYQRIAIESGYNAGITAPGYYEHIWYQTTQEHNHTTATYWLVKVANLLRQENIDCSSAHLIEAVRLADTLAAFREYPTPGINELNEAIQTVICFGDPAQMQLIEKQLLVGERLGQVPETIPLIPLVADLMRHQKRLRLKQESLQKKIDLDLRKTIDLERSHLLHRLTLLKINWGTLQTQAPYGAKGTFH
;
A
#
# COMPACT_ATOMS: atom_id res chain seq x y z
N MET A 1 29.91 28.06 3.05
CA MET A 1 29.60 26.71 2.54
C MET A 1 28.10 26.64 2.38
N ASN A 2 27.56 26.53 1.16
CA ASN A 2 26.13 26.32 0.99
C ASN A 2 25.80 24.94 1.58
N LYS A 3 25.07 24.93 2.69
CA LYS A 3 24.55 23.71 3.31
C LYS A 3 23.68 23.00 2.27
N ASN A 4 23.81 21.69 2.12
CA ASN A 4 22.91 20.92 1.25
C ASN A 4 21.46 21.15 1.73
N PRO A 5 20.54 21.69 0.91
CA PRO A 5 19.20 22.04 1.36
C PRO A 5 18.27 20.82 1.47
N TYR A 6 18.69 19.65 0.98
CA TYR A 6 17.85 18.46 0.91
C TYR A 6 18.04 17.55 2.14
N HIS A 7 16.91 17.17 2.74
CA HIS A 7 16.82 16.18 3.82
C HIS A 7 16.01 15.00 3.29
N LEU A 8 16.64 13.83 3.16
CA LEU A 8 16.03 12.67 2.52
C LEU A 8 15.44 11.72 3.55
N PHE A 9 14.21 11.29 3.31
CA PHE A 9 13.46 10.37 4.15
C PHE A 9 12.98 9.19 3.30
N GLY A 10 13.70 8.07 3.41
CA GLY A 10 13.33 6.82 2.77
C GLY A 10 12.32 6.07 3.61
N ILE A 11 11.17 5.75 3.00
CA ILE A 11 10.05 5.11 3.70
C ILE A 11 9.68 3.79 3.03
N ARG A 12 8.96 2.94 3.78
CA ARG A 12 8.09 1.91 3.22
C ARG A 12 6.67 2.49 3.12
N HIS A 13 6.05 2.32 1.95
CA HIS A 13 4.66 2.73 1.74
C HIS A 13 3.75 2.00 2.73
N HIS A 14 2.77 2.70 3.30
CA HIS A 14 1.85 2.12 4.30
C HIS A 14 2.52 1.58 5.58
N GLY A 15 3.72 2.05 5.93
CA GLY A 15 4.41 1.69 7.18
C GLY A 15 4.04 2.61 8.36
N PRO A 16 3.34 2.13 9.40
CA PRO A 16 2.97 2.97 10.55
C PRO A 16 4.18 3.43 11.38
N GLY A 17 5.24 2.63 11.50
CA GLY A 17 6.49 3.03 12.14
C GLY A 17 7.20 4.09 11.32
N SER A 18 7.38 3.85 10.02
CA SER A 18 7.91 4.82 9.06
C SER A 18 7.20 6.17 9.15
N ALA A 19 5.86 6.17 9.24
CA ALA A 19 5.06 7.37 9.32
C ALA A 19 5.30 8.16 10.61
N ARG A 20 5.42 7.48 11.76
CA ARG A 20 5.71 8.13 13.05
C ARG A 20 7.11 8.74 13.06
N MET A 21 8.12 7.98 12.63
CA MET A 21 9.49 8.47 12.55
C MET A 21 9.60 9.68 11.64
N LEU A 22 8.92 9.63 10.49
CA LEU A 22 8.87 10.76 9.56
C LEU A 22 8.23 12.00 10.21
N LEU A 23 7.10 11.86 10.90
CA LEU A 23 6.45 12.98 11.58
C LEU A 23 7.36 13.61 12.65
N THR A 24 7.99 12.78 13.48
CA THR A 24 8.97 13.25 14.48
C THR A 24 10.10 14.04 13.82
N GLU A 25 10.63 13.54 12.70
CA GLU A 25 11.71 14.21 11.98
C GLU A 25 11.25 15.49 11.27
N LEU A 26 10.04 15.54 10.72
CA LEU A 26 9.47 16.76 10.14
C LEU A 26 9.24 17.83 11.21
N GLU A 27 8.77 17.45 12.40
CA GLU A 27 8.62 18.35 13.55
C GLU A 27 9.98 18.88 14.04
N ARG A 28 11.01 18.04 14.05
CA ARG A 28 12.38 18.44 14.41
C ARG A 28 13.02 19.35 13.35
N LEU A 29 12.87 19.01 12.08
CA LEU A 29 13.52 19.68 10.95
C LEU A 29 12.89 21.04 10.65
N GLN A 30 11.57 21.19 10.81
CA GLN A 30 10.80 22.37 10.39
C GLN A 30 11.13 22.78 8.93
N PRO A 31 10.85 21.89 7.95
CA PRO A 31 11.15 22.18 6.55
C PRO A 31 10.28 23.32 6.02
N ASP A 32 10.79 24.06 5.03
CA ASP A 32 10.04 25.10 4.31
C ASP A 32 9.37 24.57 3.02
N CYS A 33 9.72 23.35 2.61
CA CYS A 33 9.12 22.65 1.47
C CYS A 33 9.14 21.12 1.68
N LEU A 34 8.04 20.46 1.32
CA LEU A 34 7.94 19.00 1.22
C LEU A 34 7.86 18.58 -0.26
N LEU A 35 8.74 17.67 -0.64
CA LEU A 35 8.68 16.93 -1.89
C LEU A 35 8.31 15.49 -1.57
N ILE A 36 7.13 15.05 -2.01
CA ILE A 36 6.59 13.73 -1.70
C ILE A 36 6.57 12.90 -2.98
N GLU A 37 7.01 11.66 -2.92
CA GLU A 37 6.83 10.72 -4.02
C GLU A 37 5.34 10.53 -4.31
N GLY A 38 4.98 10.79 -5.56
CA GLY A 38 3.61 10.74 -6.02
C GLY A 38 3.46 11.55 -7.29
N PRO A 39 2.28 11.46 -7.93
CA PRO A 39 2.11 11.99 -9.27
C PRO A 39 1.82 13.51 -9.27
N PRO A 40 2.59 14.31 -10.03
CA PRO A 40 2.45 15.77 -10.04
C PRO A 40 1.10 16.25 -10.61
N GLU A 41 0.39 15.42 -11.38
CA GLU A 41 -0.98 15.72 -11.83
C GLU A 41 -1.96 15.93 -10.67
N ALA A 42 -1.68 15.38 -9.49
CA ALA A 42 -2.50 15.52 -8.29
C ALA A 42 -2.16 16.75 -7.43
N ASN A 43 -1.16 17.57 -7.79
CA ASN A 43 -0.77 18.76 -7.01
C ASN A 43 -1.94 19.74 -6.77
N GLY A 44 -2.86 19.86 -7.74
CA GLY A 44 -4.07 20.69 -7.59
C GLY A 44 -5.12 20.13 -6.63
N LEU A 45 -4.97 18.89 -6.17
CA LEU A 45 -5.93 18.17 -5.32
C LEU A 45 -5.45 17.99 -3.88
N LEU A 46 -4.23 18.45 -3.55
CA LEU A 46 -3.60 18.22 -2.25
C LEU A 46 -4.45 18.74 -1.08
N GLN A 47 -5.03 19.93 -1.23
CA GLN A 47 -5.84 20.56 -0.17
C GLN A 47 -7.07 19.74 0.22
N LEU A 48 -7.60 18.90 -0.69
CA LEU A 48 -8.74 18.03 -0.40
C LEU A 48 -8.39 16.93 0.60
N ALA A 49 -7.10 16.61 0.79
CA ALA A 49 -6.68 15.61 1.77
C ALA A 49 -7.00 16.02 3.21
N ALA A 50 -7.09 17.33 3.49
CA ALA A 50 -7.44 17.86 4.81
C ALA A 50 -8.95 18.08 5.02
N ASP A 51 -9.79 17.74 4.04
CA ASP A 51 -11.24 17.79 4.20
C ASP A 51 -11.70 16.75 5.25
N ALA A 52 -12.60 17.13 6.16
CA ALA A 52 -13.08 16.25 7.23
C ALA A 52 -13.84 15.00 6.71
N ALA A 53 -14.41 15.06 5.51
CA ALA A 53 -15.05 13.92 4.85
C ALA A 53 -14.05 13.00 4.12
N MET A 54 -12.77 13.38 4.06
CA MET A 54 -11.70 12.56 3.50
C MET A 54 -11.19 11.56 4.54
N GLN A 55 -11.61 10.31 4.44
CA GLN A 55 -11.27 9.26 5.38
C GLN A 55 -10.55 8.10 4.68
N PRO A 56 -9.24 7.92 4.88
CA PRO A 56 -8.51 6.78 4.34
C PRO A 56 -9.08 5.42 4.79
N PRO A 57 -8.95 4.36 3.96
CA PRO A 57 -8.11 4.28 2.76
C PRO A 57 -8.72 4.96 1.52
N VAL A 58 -7.95 5.84 0.89
CA VAL A 58 -8.32 6.56 -0.35
C VAL A 58 -7.21 6.40 -1.37
N ALA A 59 -7.48 6.65 -2.65
CA ALA A 59 -6.43 6.61 -3.68
C ALA A 59 -6.50 7.83 -4.58
N LEU A 60 -5.33 8.31 -5.01
CA LEU A 60 -5.25 9.15 -6.21
C LEU A 60 -5.45 8.24 -7.43
N LEU A 61 -6.46 8.57 -8.21
CA LEU A 61 -6.74 7.96 -9.49
C LEU A 61 -6.26 8.89 -10.60
N ILE A 62 -5.34 8.42 -11.43
CA ILE A 62 -4.96 9.10 -12.66
C ILE A 62 -5.35 8.24 -13.84
N TYR A 63 -6.17 8.78 -14.74
CA TYR A 63 -6.70 8.04 -15.87
C TYR A 63 -6.59 8.83 -17.18
N VAL A 64 -6.49 8.12 -18.29
CA VAL A 64 -6.51 8.72 -19.63
C VAL A 64 -7.91 9.27 -19.91
N LYS A 65 -8.00 10.56 -20.23
CA LYS A 65 -9.27 11.28 -20.40
C LYS A 65 -10.24 10.58 -21.35
N ASP A 66 -9.73 10.15 -22.51
CA ASP A 66 -10.54 9.56 -23.58
C ASP A 66 -10.66 8.03 -23.47
N ASN A 67 -9.93 7.41 -22.51
CA ASN A 67 -9.97 5.98 -22.29
C ASN A 67 -9.70 5.63 -20.81
N PRO A 68 -10.69 5.82 -19.91
CA PRO A 68 -10.49 5.68 -18.46
C PRO A 68 -10.06 4.29 -17.98
N LYS A 69 -10.11 3.26 -18.84
CA LYS A 69 -9.58 1.93 -18.54
C LYS A 69 -8.07 1.95 -18.28
N TRP A 70 -7.37 2.92 -18.87
CA TRP A 70 -5.95 3.16 -18.66
C TRP A 70 -5.78 4.10 -17.49
N ALA A 71 -5.46 3.52 -16.34
CA ALA A 71 -5.36 4.25 -15.09
C ALA A 71 -4.24 3.72 -14.19
N SER A 72 -3.76 4.60 -13.32
CA SER A 72 -2.85 4.30 -12.22
C SER A 72 -3.49 4.72 -10.91
N PHE A 73 -3.27 3.93 -9.87
CA PHE A 73 -3.81 4.13 -8.54
C PHE A 73 -2.66 4.32 -7.56
N PHE A 74 -2.75 5.36 -6.73
CA PHE A 74 -1.81 5.61 -5.63
C PHE A 74 -2.61 5.61 -4.33
N PRO A 75 -2.78 4.43 -3.70
CA PRO A 75 -3.54 4.33 -2.47
C PRO A 75 -2.78 4.94 -1.29
N PHE A 76 -3.54 5.40 -0.30
CA PHE A 76 -3.07 5.93 0.97
C PHE A 76 -3.91 5.34 2.09
N THR A 77 -3.27 4.93 3.17
CA THR A 77 -3.91 4.63 4.46
C THR A 77 -3.71 5.79 5.41
N ILE A 78 -4.42 5.78 6.55
CA ILE A 78 -4.19 6.79 7.58
C ILE A 78 -2.76 6.73 8.12
N PHE A 79 -2.09 5.59 8.02
CA PHE A 79 -0.71 5.37 8.47
C PHE A 79 0.30 5.36 7.32
N SER A 80 -0.07 5.81 6.11
CA SER A 80 0.92 6.04 5.04
C SER A 80 1.83 7.21 5.41
N PRO A 81 3.17 7.07 5.36
CA PRO A 81 4.10 8.17 5.63
C PRO A 81 3.84 9.41 4.77
N GLU A 82 3.50 9.21 3.50
CA GLU A 82 3.22 10.27 2.53
C GLU A 82 1.90 10.97 2.82
N TRP A 83 0.90 10.23 3.28
CA TRP A 83 -0.37 10.79 3.75
C TRP A 83 -0.14 11.69 4.97
N GLN A 84 0.68 11.23 5.91
CA GLN A 84 1.03 11.98 7.11
C GLN A 84 1.89 13.21 6.77
N ALA A 85 2.86 13.10 5.86
CA ALA A 85 3.63 14.24 5.37
C ALA A 85 2.74 15.27 4.66
N LEU A 86 1.78 14.81 3.85
CA LEU A 86 0.82 15.69 3.19
C LEU A 86 -0.02 16.46 4.20
N LEU A 87 -0.62 15.77 5.18
CA LEU A 87 -1.39 16.42 6.25
C LEU A 87 -0.54 17.35 7.10
N PHE A 88 0.70 16.97 7.42
CA PHE A 88 1.66 17.84 8.11
C PHE A 88 1.85 19.14 7.33
N GLY A 89 2.15 19.03 6.03
CA GLY A 89 2.43 20.20 5.20
C GLY A 89 1.23 21.14 5.04
N ILE A 90 0.03 20.59 4.88
CA ILE A 90 -1.21 21.39 4.84
C ILE A 90 -1.44 22.08 6.18
N ARG A 91 -1.30 21.36 7.30
CA ARG A 91 -1.52 21.88 8.65
C ARG A 91 -0.54 23.00 9.02
N THR A 92 0.72 22.90 8.60
CA THR A 92 1.76 23.90 8.88
C THR A 92 1.83 25.02 7.83
N GLY A 93 1.09 24.89 6.72
CA GLY A 93 1.04 25.88 5.65
C GLY A 93 2.30 25.95 4.79
N ILE A 94 3.14 24.92 4.81
CA ILE A 94 4.36 24.85 3.99
C ILE A 94 4.05 24.33 2.59
N THR A 95 4.94 24.62 1.63
CA THR A 95 4.73 24.17 0.25
C THR A 95 4.88 22.66 0.15
N VAL A 96 3.87 21.98 -0.40
CA VAL A 96 3.91 20.54 -0.67
C VAL A 96 3.82 20.30 -2.17
N ARG A 97 4.68 19.43 -2.70
CA ARG A 97 4.68 19.05 -4.12
C ARG A 97 4.92 17.55 -4.27
N PHE A 98 4.14 16.94 -5.14
CA PHE A 98 4.46 15.63 -5.68
C PHE A 98 5.61 15.73 -6.68
N MET A 99 6.56 14.79 -6.61
CA MET A 99 7.83 14.84 -7.34
C MET A 99 8.14 13.62 -8.22
N ASP A 100 7.22 12.68 -8.42
CA ASP A 100 7.46 11.51 -9.28
C ASP A 100 7.21 11.83 -10.77
N LEU A 101 7.69 10.98 -11.67
CA LEU A 101 7.49 11.13 -13.11
C LEU A 101 5.99 11.23 -13.45
N PRO A 102 5.55 12.26 -14.19
CA PRO A 102 4.14 12.43 -14.53
C PRO A 102 3.53 11.20 -15.19
N GLN A 103 2.36 10.79 -14.71
CA GLN A 103 1.63 9.64 -15.24
C GLN A 103 1.24 9.78 -16.71
N ARG A 104 1.11 11.00 -17.23
CA ARG A 104 0.95 11.23 -18.68
C ARG A 104 2.07 10.62 -19.54
N HIS A 105 3.26 10.41 -18.98
CA HIS A 105 4.38 9.77 -19.67
C HIS A 105 4.37 8.27 -19.43
N GLN A 106 4.13 7.85 -18.19
CA GLN A 106 4.12 6.44 -17.80
C GLN A 106 2.98 5.68 -18.49
N LEU A 107 1.77 6.23 -18.51
CA LEU A 107 0.62 5.62 -19.19
C LEU A 107 0.78 5.63 -20.71
N ALA A 108 1.36 6.68 -21.30
CA ALA A 108 1.62 6.71 -22.74
C ALA A 108 2.59 5.61 -23.18
N ALA A 109 3.67 5.41 -22.41
CA ALA A 109 4.65 4.34 -22.67
C ALA A 109 4.07 2.92 -22.55
N LYS A 110 3.01 2.73 -21.73
CA LYS A 110 2.29 1.44 -21.61
C LYS A 110 1.31 1.19 -22.76
N ILE A 111 0.79 2.25 -23.39
CA ILE A 111 -0.20 2.16 -24.47
C ILE A 111 0.46 1.93 -25.84
N GLU A 112 1.62 2.55 -26.10
CA GLU A 112 2.35 2.38 -27.38
C GLU A 112 2.68 0.93 -27.78
N PRO A 113 2.94 -0.02 -26.85
CA PRO A 113 3.09 -1.44 -27.20
C PRO A 113 1.78 -2.21 -27.47
N GLU A 114 0.59 -1.64 -27.23
CA GLU A 114 -0.69 -2.39 -27.20
C GLU A 114 -1.52 -2.34 -28.50
N HIS A 115 -0.96 -1.91 -29.63
CA HIS A 115 -1.65 -2.00 -30.94
C HIS A 115 -1.79 -3.42 -31.51
N ASP A 116 -1.48 -4.47 -30.74
CA ASP A 116 -1.59 -5.85 -31.21
C ASP A 116 -1.94 -6.90 -30.14
N GLN A 117 -2.84 -6.61 -29.18
CA GLN A 117 -3.63 -7.64 -28.47
C GLN A 117 -4.73 -7.10 -27.55
N ASP A 118 -5.99 -7.46 -27.86
CA ASP A 118 -7.13 -7.36 -26.97
C ASP A 118 -6.97 -8.30 -25.75
N SER A 119 -6.36 -7.82 -24.66
CA SER A 119 -6.73 -8.20 -23.30
C SER A 119 -6.04 -7.31 -22.28
N ILE A 120 -6.82 -6.50 -21.56
CA ILE A 120 -6.36 -5.80 -20.36
C ILE A 120 -6.13 -6.88 -19.29
N LYS A 121 -4.87 -7.32 -19.14
CA LYS A 121 -4.39 -7.82 -17.87
C LYS A 121 -3.95 -6.61 -17.06
N LEU A 122 -4.40 -6.53 -15.81
CA LEU A 122 -3.72 -5.73 -14.81
C LEU A 122 -2.26 -6.21 -14.84
N ASP A 123 -1.34 -5.39 -15.32
CA ASP A 123 0.05 -5.81 -15.52
C ASP A 123 0.73 -5.95 -14.16
N LEU A 124 0.61 -7.16 -13.64
CA LEU A 124 1.15 -7.70 -12.39
C LEU A 124 2.45 -8.49 -12.67
N THR A 125 2.93 -8.47 -13.92
CA THR A 125 3.95 -9.40 -14.40
C THR A 125 4.89 -8.71 -15.37
N SER A 126 5.53 -7.63 -14.93
CA SER A 126 6.84 -7.27 -15.48
C SER A 126 7.93 -7.89 -14.60
N ILE A 127 7.92 -9.23 -14.51
CA ILE A 127 9.11 -9.99 -14.08
C ILE A 127 9.89 -10.23 -15.37
N ASP A 128 10.87 -9.36 -15.63
CA ASP A 128 11.94 -9.65 -16.58
C ASP A 128 12.78 -10.77 -15.93
N THR A 129 12.39 -12.03 -16.10
CA THR A 129 13.20 -13.18 -15.70
C THR A 129 14.37 -13.31 -16.68
N LYS A 130 15.30 -12.36 -16.65
CA LYS A 130 16.66 -12.64 -17.13
C LYS A 130 17.32 -13.50 -16.09
N VAL A 131 17.31 -14.80 -16.34
CA VAL A 131 18.26 -15.74 -15.73
C VAL A 131 19.65 -15.17 -16.03
N ILE A 132 20.30 -14.63 -15.00
CA ILE A 132 21.71 -14.29 -15.08
C ILE A 132 22.45 -15.64 -15.05
N GLU A 133 23.20 -15.95 -16.10
CA GLU A 133 24.17 -17.05 -16.09
C GLU A 133 25.27 -16.69 -15.07
N LEU A 134 25.02 -17.01 -13.80
CA LEU A 134 26.05 -17.11 -12.78
C LEU A 134 26.64 -18.52 -12.87
N GLU A 135 27.96 -18.62 -12.79
CA GLU A 135 28.68 -19.90 -12.88
C GLU A 135 28.06 -20.92 -11.93
N ALA A 136 27.58 -22.03 -12.51
CA ALA A 136 27.02 -23.13 -11.76
C ALA A 136 28.01 -23.62 -10.69
N PRO A 137 27.54 -24.03 -9.50
CA PRO A 137 28.39 -24.60 -8.48
C PRO A 137 29.22 -25.75 -9.06
N GLN A 138 30.54 -25.71 -8.88
CA GLN A 138 31.49 -26.67 -9.48
C GLN A 138 31.38 -28.10 -8.91
N GLN A 139 30.35 -28.40 -8.11
CA GLN A 139 30.10 -29.70 -7.51
C GLN A 139 28.66 -30.15 -7.77
N PRO A 140 28.41 -31.45 -7.99
CA PRO A 140 27.06 -31.95 -8.23
C PRO A 140 26.22 -31.74 -6.97
N ILE A 141 25.26 -30.84 -7.08
CA ILE A 141 24.21 -30.62 -6.07
C ILE A 141 23.02 -31.51 -6.46
N ASP A 142 22.26 -32.02 -5.49
CA ASP A 142 21.02 -32.72 -5.81
C ASP A 142 19.98 -31.76 -6.42
N ASN A 143 19.02 -32.32 -7.18
CA ASN A 143 18.03 -31.55 -7.93
C ASN A 143 17.11 -30.70 -7.02
N GLU A 144 16.91 -31.10 -5.76
CA GLU A 144 16.08 -30.34 -4.80
C GLU A 144 16.82 -29.10 -4.31
N THR A 145 18.12 -29.22 -4.00
CA THR A 145 18.95 -28.09 -3.57
C THR A 145 19.23 -27.13 -4.72
N GLU A 146 19.38 -27.62 -5.96
CA GLU A 146 19.51 -26.78 -7.16
C GLU A 146 18.21 -25.99 -7.43
N ALA A 147 17.04 -26.63 -7.32
CA ALA A 147 15.75 -25.96 -7.47
C ALA A 147 15.54 -24.89 -6.38
N GLN A 148 15.89 -25.19 -5.13
CA GLN A 148 15.73 -24.26 -4.01
C GLN A 148 16.73 -23.09 -4.09
N PHE A 149 17.94 -23.34 -4.59
CA PHE A 149 18.91 -22.29 -4.89
C PHE A 149 18.42 -21.36 -6.01
N LEU A 150 17.90 -21.92 -7.12
CA LEU A 150 17.35 -21.14 -8.23
C LEU A 150 16.12 -20.32 -7.80
N GLU A 151 15.22 -20.89 -6.99
CA GLU A 151 14.04 -20.19 -6.47
C GLU A 151 14.44 -19.05 -5.53
N THR A 152 15.38 -19.31 -4.62
CA THR A 152 15.92 -18.28 -3.70
C THR A 152 16.58 -17.15 -4.48
N ASN A 153 17.40 -17.47 -5.47
CA ASN A 153 18.04 -16.46 -6.33
C ASN A 153 17.03 -15.66 -7.15
N ALA A 154 16.01 -16.32 -7.72
CA ALA A 154 14.96 -15.62 -8.48
C ALA A 154 14.17 -14.64 -7.60
N ARG A 155 13.93 -14.99 -6.33
CA ARG A 155 13.34 -14.07 -5.34
C ARG A 155 14.27 -12.90 -5.02
N LEU A 156 15.54 -13.17 -4.74
CA LEU A 156 16.56 -12.16 -4.40
C LEU A 156 16.90 -11.21 -5.55
N VAL A 157 16.72 -11.62 -6.81
CA VAL A 157 16.87 -10.75 -7.98
C VAL A 157 15.76 -9.71 -8.05
N ASN A 158 14.56 -10.01 -7.53
CA ASN A 158 13.40 -9.13 -7.59
C ASN A 158 13.15 -8.35 -6.29
N ASP A 159 13.72 -8.82 -5.16
CA ASP A 159 13.71 -8.15 -3.86
C ASP A 159 15.15 -7.86 -3.38
N PRO A 160 15.66 -6.64 -3.64
CA PRO A 160 16.99 -6.24 -3.16
C PRO A 160 17.14 -6.31 -1.64
N LEU A 161 16.06 -6.06 -0.88
CA LEU A 161 16.09 -6.16 0.59
C LEU A 161 16.21 -7.62 1.05
N GLY A 162 15.79 -8.56 0.23
CA GLY A 162 15.93 -10.00 0.47
C GLY A 162 17.37 -10.41 0.76
N TRP A 163 18.38 -9.75 0.18
CA TRP A 163 19.79 -10.05 0.48
C TRP A 163 20.16 -9.74 1.94
N ILE A 164 19.67 -8.62 2.46
CA ILE A 164 19.89 -8.25 3.86
C ILE A 164 19.06 -9.13 4.77
N ALA A 165 17.81 -9.42 4.39
CA ALA A 165 16.97 -10.33 5.14
C ALA A 165 17.65 -11.70 5.30
N LEU A 166 18.14 -12.29 4.22
CA LEU A 166 18.88 -13.55 4.24
C LEU A 166 20.10 -13.48 5.15
N ALA A 167 20.91 -12.42 5.02
CA ALA A 167 22.10 -12.23 5.85
C ALA A 167 21.76 -12.07 7.35
N ALA A 168 20.58 -11.52 7.66
CA ALA A 168 20.06 -11.34 9.01
C ALA A 168 19.23 -12.53 9.52
N GLY A 169 19.03 -13.59 8.72
CA GLY A 169 18.26 -14.78 9.10
C GLY A 169 16.73 -14.62 8.99
N TYR A 170 16.24 -13.71 8.16
CA TYR A 170 14.81 -13.47 7.90
C TYR A 170 14.37 -14.12 6.60
N ALA A 171 13.07 -14.45 6.52
CA ALA A 171 12.48 -15.11 5.37
C ALA A 171 12.47 -14.23 4.10
N ASP A 172 12.25 -12.91 4.26
CA ASP A 172 12.15 -11.95 3.17
C ASP A 172 12.42 -10.51 3.64
N GLY A 173 12.59 -9.60 2.67
CA GLY A 173 12.87 -8.18 2.90
C GLY A 173 11.79 -7.47 3.71
N GLU A 174 10.53 -7.87 3.57
CA GLU A 174 9.40 -7.28 4.31
C GLU A 174 9.45 -7.65 5.80
N ALA A 175 9.72 -8.91 6.13
CA ALA A 175 9.89 -9.37 7.51
C ALA A 175 11.07 -8.68 8.20
N TRP A 176 12.18 -8.50 7.47
CA TRP A 176 13.32 -7.73 7.95
C TRP A 176 12.94 -6.26 8.18
N TRP A 177 12.29 -5.61 7.21
CA TRP A 177 11.89 -4.21 7.31
C TRP A 177 10.93 -3.97 8.47
N GLU A 178 9.92 -4.83 8.61
CA GLU A 178 8.95 -4.78 9.70
C GLU A 178 9.67 -4.75 11.05
N ARG A 179 10.61 -5.67 11.27
CA ARG A 179 11.32 -5.80 12.54
C ARG A 179 12.26 -4.64 12.83
N PHE A 180 13.10 -4.27 11.88
CA PHE A 180 14.20 -3.33 12.13
C PHE A 180 13.79 -1.87 11.98
N ILE A 181 12.72 -1.60 11.21
CA ILE A 181 12.27 -0.24 10.89
C ILE A 181 10.88 0.04 11.48
N GLU A 182 9.86 -0.78 11.18
CA GLU A 182 8.48 -0.45 11.58
C GLU A 182 8.21 -0.63 13.07
N GLU A 183 8.83 -1.62 13.71
CA GLU A 183 8.68 -1.92 15.14
C GLU A 183 9.73 -1.21 16.02
N ARG A 184 10.61 -0.42 15.40
CA ARG A 184 11.72 0.26 16.08
C ARG A 184 11.21 1.31 17.07
N GLN A 185 11.71 1.25 18.31
CA GLN A 185 11.38 2.23 19.37
C GLN A 185 12.32 3.44 19.37
N ASP A 186 13.62 3.21 19.23
CA ASP A 186 14.61 4.29 19.14
C ASP A 186 14.77 4.75 17.69
N THR A 187 14.26 5.93 17.36
CA THR A 187 14.22 6.44 15.99
C THR A 187 15.47 7.23 15.60
N THR A 188 16.48 7.27 16.47
CA THR A 188 17.72 8.03 16.25
C THR A 188 18.45 7.52 15.01
N ASP A 189 18.81 8.44 14.11
CA ASP A 189 19.59 8.20 12.88
C ASP A 189 19.04 7.10 11.94
N VAL A 190 17.75 6.77 12.05
CA VAL A 190 17.14 5.70 11.25
C VAL A 190 17.17 5.99 9.74
N PHE A 191 16.89 7.22 9.32
CA PHE A 191 16.88 7.58 7.89
C PHE A 191 18.29 7.59 7.27
N PRO A 192 19.33 8.13 7.93
CA PRO A 192 20.72 7.90 7.51
C PRO A 192 21.07 6.42 7.36
N ALA A 193 20.68 5.57 8.32
CA ALA A 193 20.94 4.13 8.25
C ALA A 193 20.21 3.46 7.07
N ILE A 194 18.94 3.80 6.82
CA ILE A 194 18.19 3.33 5.64
C ILE A 194 18.91 3.78 4.35
N GLN A 195 19.37 5.03 4.29
CA GLN A 195 20.10 5.53 3.12
C GLN A 195 21.40 4.74 2.87
N GLU A 196 22.15 4.43 3.92
CA GLU A 196 23.38 3.63 3.83
C GLU A 196 23.07 2.22 3.32
N ILE A 197 22.08 1.55 3.92
CA ILE A 197 21.61 0.23 3.51
C ILE A 197 21.24 0.21 2.03
N MET A 198 20.41 1.14 1.58
CA MET A 198 19.97 1.22 0.18
C MET A 198 21.12 1.53 -0.77
N THR A 199 22.07 2.34 -0.33
CA THR A 199 23.27 2.67 -1.12
C THR A 199 24.14 1.44 -1.31
N THR A 200 24.39 0.68 -0.25
CA THR A 200 25.17 -0.56 -0.28
C THR A 200 24.48 -1.60 -1.16
N LEU A 201 23.17 -1.81 -0.98
CA LEU A 201 22.40 -2.74 -1.82
C LEU A 201 22.49 -2.39 -3.30
N ARG A 202 22.37 -1.12 -3.68
CA ARG A 202 22.50 -0.70 -5.08
C ARG A 202 23.91 -0.83 -5.65
N GLN A 203 24.94 -0.84 -4.80
CA GLN A 203 26.34 -0.97 -5.23
C GLN A 203 26.76 -2.44 -5.36
N GLU A 204 26.30 -3.28 -4.44
CA GLU A 204 26.75 -4.67 -4.29
C GLU A 204 25.81 -5.69 -4.94
N SER A 205 24.52 -5.35 -5.12
CA SER A 205 23.59 -6.28 -5.78
C SER A 205 23.74 -6.24 -7.30
N SER A 206 23.42 -7.37 -7.94
CA SER A 206 23.27 -7.46 -9.40
C SER A 206 21.97 -6.81 -9.92
N TYR A 207 21.21 -6.13 -9.05
CA TYR A 207 19.93 -5.51 -9.40
C TYR A 207 20.12 -4.36 -10.38
N ASN A 208 19.62 -4.53 -11.60
CA ASN A 208 19.68 -3.50 -12.62
C ASN A 208 18.46 -2.57 -12.52
N VAL A 209 18.70 -1.30 -12.18
CA VAL A 209 17.65 -0.28 -12.17
C VAL A 209 17.09 -0.11 -13.59
N SER A 210 15.78 -0.34 -13.75
CA SER A 210 15.10 -0.26 -15.04
C SER A 210 15.18 1.15 -15.64
N ASP A 211 15.02 1.25 -16.96
CA ASP A 211 15.01 2.56 -17.64
C ASP A 211 13.79 3.41 -17.28
N ALA A 212 12.68 2.78 -16.90
CA ALA A 212 11.52 3.49 -16.33
C ALA A 212 11.89 4.13 -14.99
N GLU A 213 12.59 3.40 -14.14
CA GLU A 213 13.00 3.86 -12.82
C GLU A 213 14.04 5.00 -12.92
N LYS A 214 15.03 4.89 -13.80
CA LYS A 214 15.99 5.99 -14.07
C LYS A 214 15.29 7.29 -14.50
N LYS A 215 14.17 7.20 -15.24
CA LYS A 215 13.38 8.37 -15.65
C LYS A 215 12.59 8.96 -14.47
N ARG A 216 12.06 8.12 -13.56
CA ARG A 216 11.44 8.56 -12.30
C ARG A 216 12.42 9.35 -11.46
N GLU A 217 13.58 8.78 -11.18
CA GLU A 217 14.63 9.44 -10.39
C GLU A 217 15.13 10.74 -11.05
N ALA A 218 15.27 10.77 -12.38
CA ALA A 218 15.66 11.98 -13.10
C ALA A 218 14.63 13.11 -12.92
N TYR A 219 13.34 12.78 -12.93
CA TYR A 219 12.27 13.76 -12.70
C TYR A 219 12.22 14.23 -11.24
N MET A 220 12.39 13.31 -10.27
CA MET A 220 12.50 13.65 -8.85
C MET A 220 13.65 14.64 -8.61
N ARG A 221 14.83 14.38 -9.19
CA ARG A 221 15.98 15.29 -9.09
C ARG A 221 15.75 16.65 -9.75
N GLU A 222 15.12 16.73 -10.92
CA GLU A 222 14.76 18.04 -11.50
C GLU A 222 13.77 18.80 -10.61
N THR A 223 12.83 18.11 -9.95
CA THR A 223 11.90 18.72 -9.00
C THR A 223 12.62 19.24 -7.76
N MET A 224 13.59 18.49 -7.22
CA MET A 224 14.48 18.94 -6.14
C MET A 224 15.24 20.21 -6.53
N ARG A 225 15.88 20.22 -7.70
CA ARG A 225 16.59 21.40 -8.22
C ARG A 225 15.66 22.60 -8.39
N GLN A 226 14.43 22.38 -8.86
CA GLN A 226 13.44 23.43 -9.02
C GLN A 226 13.01 24.01 -7.67
N ALA A 227 12.79 23.17 -6.64
CA ALA A 227 12.48 23.65 -5.29
C ALA A 227 13.61 24.51 -4.71
N ALA A 228 14.87 24.08 -4.82
CA ALA A 228 16.01 24.90 -4.39
C ALA A 228 16.11 26.22 -5.17
N LYS A 229 15.80 26.21 -6.48
CA LYS A 229 15.76 27.41 -7.32
C LYS A 229 14.62 28.38 -6.93
N ASP A 230 13.50 27.84 -6.46
CA ASP A 230 12.37 28.63 -5.95
C ASP A 230 12.67 29.31 -4.60
N GLY A 231 13.83 29.03 -4.01
CA GLY A 231 14.35 29.73 -2.82
C GLY A 231 14.22 28.94 -1.52
N PHE A 232 13.66 27.73 -1.55
CA PHE A 232 13.57 26.86 -0.37
C PHE A 232 14.95 26.43 0.13
N GLN A 233 15.15 26.45 1.44
CA GLN A 233 16.43 26.20 2.11
C GLN A 233 16.43 24.91 2.95
N GLN A 234 15.26 24.44 3.39
CA GLN A 234 15.10 23.20 4.17
C GLN A 234 14.03 22.33 3.51
N ILE A 235 14.45 21.57 2.51
CA ILE A 235 13.57 20.76 1.67
C ILE A 235 13.57 19.33 2.20
N ALA A 236 12.43 18.87 2.73
CA ALA A 236 12.23 17.47 3.06
C ALA A 236 11.79 16.69 1.82
N VAL A 237 12.47 15.58 1.53
CA VAL A 237 12.24 14.72 0.37
C VAL A 237 11.80 13.35 0.86
N ILE A 238 10.53 13.02 0.68
CA ILE A 238 9.90 11.78 1.15
C ILE A 238 9.70 10.87 -0.05
N CYS A 239 10.33 9.70 -0.05
CA CYS A 239 10.24 8.72 -1.14
C CYS A 239 10.43 7.29 -0.63
N GLY A 240 10.00 6.31 -1.43
CA GLY A 240 10.34 4.92 -1.26
C GLY A 240 11.85 4.78 -1.07
N ALA A 241 12.27 4.05 -0.04
CA ALA A 241 13.66 4.00 0.40
C ALA A 241 14.64 3.61 -0.72
N TRP A 242 14.17 2.80 -1.68
CA TRP A 242 14.95 2.42 -2.85
C TRP A 242 15.48 3.62 -3.64
N HIS A 243 14.75 4.73 -3.76
CA HIS A 243 15.19 5.89 -4.55
C HIS A 243 16.29 6.73 -3.87
N LEU A 244 16.49 6.57 -2.56
CA LEU A 244 17.41 7.40 -1.78
C LEU A 244 18.81 7.55 -2.38
N PRO A 245 19.51 6.48 -2.84
CA PRO A 245 20.87 6.63 -3.33
C PRO A 245 20.95 7.50 -4.58
N ALA A 246 19.91 7.48 -5.42
CA ALA A 246 19.81 8.30 -6.62
C ALA A 246 19.45 9.76 -6.33
N LEU A 247 18.83 10.06 -5.18
CA LEU A 247 18.48 11.42 -4.76
C LEU A 247 19.56 12.05 -3.86
N ALA A 248 20.42 11.24 -3.24
CA ALA A 248 21.52 11.71 -2.40
C ALA A 248 22.66 12.35 -3.19
N LYS A 249 22.95 11.85 -4.39
CA LYS A 249 24.03 12.35 -5.25
C LYS A 249 23.46 12.83 -6.58
N LEU A 250 23.26 14.14 -6.72
CA LEU A 250 22.68 14.73 -7.92
C LEU A 250 23.73 14.79 -9.05
N PRO A 251 23.55 14.09 -10.18
CA PRO A 251 24.37 14.28 -11.37
C PRO A 251 24.14 15.69 -11.97
N PRO A 252 24.93 16.08 -12.98
CA PRO A 252 24.65 17.29 -13.76
C PRO A 252 23.23 17.28 -14.34
N ALA A 253 22.53 18.42 -14.27
CA ALA A 253 21.15 18.54 -14.75
C ALA A 253 20.98 18.18 -16.24
N THR A 254 22.05 18.27 -17.04
CA THR A 254 22.06 17.86 -18.45
C THR A 254 21.81 16.36 -18.63
N GLN A 255 22.25 15.51 -17.71
CA GLN A 255 22.03 14.07 -17.75
C GLN A 255 20.56 13.74 -17.52
N ASP A 256 19.94 14.34 -16.50
CA ASP A 256 18.52 14.15 -16.21
C ASP A 256 17.64 14.66 -17.35
N ARG A 257 17.94 15.85 -17.89
CA ARG A 257 17.22 16.39 -19.05
C ARG A 257 17.34 15.52 -20.29
N LYS A 258 18.44 14.78 -20.46
CA LYS A 258 18.60 13.82 -21.56
C LYS A 258 17.65 12.63 -21.41
N LEU A 259 17.51 12.09 -20.19
CA LEU A 259 16.59 10.98 -19.89
C LEU A 259 15.12 11.37 -20.06
N LEU A 260 14.79 12.62 -19.71
CA LEU A 260 13.43 13.15 -19.79
C LEU A 260 13.05 13.75 -21.15
N LYS A 261 13.98 13.74 -22.11
CA LYS A 261 13.75 14.31 -23.44
C LYS A 261 12.81 13.41 -24.25
N ASN A 262 11.87 14.02 -24.97
CA ASN A 262 11.00 13.34 -25.93
C ASN A 262 10.19 12.16 -25.37
N LEU A 263 9.83 12.20 -24.07
CA LEU A 263 8.92 11.20 -23.51
C LEU A 263 7.54 11.28 -24.19
N PRO A 264 6.90 10.13 -24.50
CA PRO A 264 5.55 10.10 -25.04
C PRO A 264 4.58 10.76 -24.05
N LYS A 265 3.46 11.29 -24.55
CA LYS A 265 2.50 12.06 -23.75
C LYS A 265 1.08 11.69 -24.12
N ILE A 266 0.26 11.49 -23.10
CA ILE A 266 -1.19 11.35 -23.24
C ILE A 266 -1.93 12.25 -22.26
N ASN A 267 -3.14 12.68 -22.61
CA ASN A 267 -3.95 13.52 -21.73
C ASN A 267 -4.55 12.69 -20.59
N VAL A 268 -4.23 13.07 -19.36
CA VAL A 268 -4.70 12.40 -18.15
C VAL A 268 -5.46 13.37 -17.25
N ILE A 269 -6.32 12.82 -16.40
CA ILE A 269 -7.04 13.53 -15.36
C ILE A 269 -6.73 12.85 -14.03
N ALA A 270 -6.54 13.64 -12.98
CA ALA A 270 -6.35 13.17 -11.61
C ALA A 270 -7.63 13.42 -10.79
N THR A 271 -7.95 12.49 -9.87
CA THR A 271 -9.00 12.68 -8.86
C THR A 271 -8.73 11.80 -7.62
N TRP A 272 -9.48 12.01 -6.55
CA TRP A 272 -9.50 11.15 -5.37
C TRP A 272 -10.65 10.14 -5.47
N ILE A 273 -10.42 8.90 -5.05
CA ILE A 273 -11.46 7.86 -4.97
C ILE A 273 -11.41 7.13 -3.62
N PRO A 274 -12.54 6.61 -3.14
CA PRO A 274 -12.55 5.63 -2.06
C PRO A 274 -11.70 4.41 -2.43
N TRP A 275 -11.00 3.85 -1.46
CA TRP A 275 -10.24 2.63 -1.61
C TRP A 275 -10.56 1.65 -0.48
N THR A 276 -9.99 0.45 -0.53
CA THR A 276 -10.25 -0.61 0.45
C THR A 276 -8.96 -1.25 0.88
N TYR A 277 -8.89 -1.73 2.12
CA TYR A 277 -7.74 -2.51 2.59
C TYR A 277 -7.48 -3.76 1.76
N GLN A 278 -8.53 -4.46 1.29
CA GLN A 278 -8.37 -5.59 0.37
C GLN A 278 -7.61 -5.25 -0.92
N ARG A 279 -7.68 -4.00 -1.40
CA ARG A 279 -6.97 -3.53 -2.60
C ARG A 279 -5.60 -2.90 -2.29
N ILE A 280 -5.28 -2.74 -1.01
CA ILE A 280 -3.93 -2.37 -0.53
C ILE A 280 -3.16 -3.65 -0.17
N ALA A 281 -3.87 -4.71 0.17
CA ALA A 281 -3.28 -6.00 0.50
C ALA A 281 -2.40 -6.48 -0.65
N ILE A 282 -1.22 -7.01 -0.33
CA ILE A 282 -0.27 -7.51 -1.33
C ILE A 282 -0.90 -8.60 -2.23
N GLU A 283 -1.84 -9.37 -1.69
CA GLU A 283 -2.62 -10.40 -2.42
C GLU A 283 -3.46 -9.85 -3.57
N SER A 284 -3.81 -8.56 -3.54
CA SER A 284 -4.47 -7.90 -4.68
C SER A 284 -3.53 -7.66 -5.86
N GLY A 285 -2.23 -7.88 -5.66
CA GLY A 285 -1.18 -7.64 -6.63
C GLY A 285 -0.72 -6.19 -6.70
N TYR A 286 -1.02 -5.39 -5.69
CA TYR A 286 -0.44 -4.07 -5.55
C TYR A 286 1.02 -4.21 -5.07
N ASN A 287 1.99 -3.78 -5.89
CA ASN A 287 3.42 -4.01 -5.65
C ASN A 287 3.96 -3.38 -4.35
N ALA A 288 3.41 -2.24 -3.93
CA ALA A 288 3.74 -1.61 -2.65
C ALA A 288 2.73 -1.97 -1.56
N GLY A 289 2.02 -3.09 -1.75
CA GLY A 289 1.01 -3.58 -0.84
C GLY A 289 1.59 -4.18 0.42
N ILE A 290 0.72 -4.34 1.41
CA ILE A 290 1.08 -4.80 2.74
C ILE A 290 0.23 -6.00 3.13
N THR A 291 0.71 -6.84 4.05
CA THR A 291 0.03 -8.09 4.41
C THR A 291 -1.14 -7.86 5.38
N ALA A 292 -1.00 -6.92 6.32
CA ALA A 292 -1.94 -6.75 7.42
C ALA A 292 -2.40 -5.28 7.64
N PRO A 293 -3.05 -4.63 6.66
CA PRO A 293 -3.49 -3.23 6.79
C PRO A 293 -4.40 -2.95 8.00
N GLY A 294 -5.29 -3.87 8.38
CA GLY A 294 -6.13 -3.74 9.58
C GLY A 294 -5.35 -3.85 10.89
N TYR A 295 -4.28 -4.66 10.91
CA TYR A 295 -3.35 -4.71 12.04
C TYR A 295 -2.51 -3.42 12.15
N TYR A 296 -1.98 -2.91 11.04
CA TYR A 296 -1.21 -1.67 11.04
C TYR A 296 -2.05 -0.46 11.42
N GLU A 297 -3.34 -0.42 11.02
CA GLU A 297 -4.26 0.56 11.55
C GLU A 297 -4.43 0.47 13.06
N HIS A 298 -4.54 -0.75 13.59
CA HIS A 298 -4.64 -0.97 15.02
C HIS A 298 -3.40 -0.44 15.74
N ILE A 299 -2.19 -0.75 15.26
CA ILE A 299 -0.95 -0.22 15.83
C ILE A 299 -0.96 1.30 15.75
N TRP A 300 -1.31 1.89 14.61
CA TRP A 300 -1.36 3.34 14.41
C TRP A 300 -2.14 4.05 15.54
N TYR A 301 -3.35 3.58 15.84
CA TYR A 301 -4.20 4.19 16.86
C TYR A 301 -3.82 3.84 18.31
N GLN A 302 -3.17 2.70 18.57
CA GLN A 302 -2.81 2.31 19.93
C GLN A 302 -1.54 3.02 20.43
N THR A 303 -0.53 3.13 19.57
CA THR A 303 0.73 3.82 19.93
C THR A 303 0.55 5.32 20.15
N THR A 304 -0.48 5.93 19.57
CA THR A 304 -0.79 7.35 19.80
C THR A 304 -1.36 7.60 21.20
N GLN A 305 -1.62 6.56 22.00
CA GLN A 305 -2.26 6.65 23.32
C GLN A 305 -1.34 6.24 24.50
N GLU A 306 -0.03 6.45 24.39
CA GLU A 306 0.98 6.35 25.49
C GLU A 306 1.18 4.97 26.17
N HIS A 307 0.59 3.85 25.70
CA HIS A 307 0.68 2.54 26.38
C HIS A 307 1.24 1.40 25.51
N ASN A 308 2.54 1.42 25.20
CA ASN A 308 3.20 0.42 24.34
C ASN A 308 3.06 -1.04 24.81
N HIS A 309 2.97 -1.32 26.12
CA HIS A 309 2.83 -2.68 26.66
C HIS A 309 1.43 -3.31 26.45
N THR A 310 0.48 -2.57 25.86
CA THR A 310 -0.91 -3.02 25.74
C THR A 310 -1.36 -3.33 24.31
N THR A 311 -0.53 -3.04 23.29
CA THR A 311 -0.90 -3.23 21.88
C THR A 311 -1.23 -4.69 21.56
N ALA A 312 -0.36 -5.63 21.94
CA ALA A 312 -0.58 -7.07 21.76
C ALA A 312 -1.89 -7.53 22.43
N THR A 313 -2.11 -7.10 23.68
CA THR A 313 -3.32 -7.42 24.45
C THR A 313 -4.58 -6.89 23.77
N TYR A 314 -4.59 -5.63 23.34
CA TYR A 314 -5.75 -5.04 22.65
C TYR A 314 -6.01 -5.70 21.30
N TRP A 315 -4.97 -6.13 20.59
CA TRP A 315 -5.11 -6.90 19.36
C TRP A 315 -5.79 -8.24 19.62
N LEU A 316 -5.30 -9.01 20.61
CA LEU A 316 -5.88 -10.30 20.96
C LEU A 316 -7.32 -10.16 21.48
N VAL A 317 -7.65 -9.07 22.19
CA VAL A 317 -9.04 -8.74 22.56
C VAL A 317 -9.92 -8.51 21.33
N LYS A 318 -9.43 -7.82 20.29
CA LYS A 318 -10.17 -7.68 19.03
C LYS A 318 -10.41 -9.04 18.38
N VAL A 319 -9.41 -9.91 18.34
CA VAL A 319 -9.52 -11.28 17.81
C VAL A 319 -10.57 -12.08 18.58
N ALA A 320 -10.52 -12.10 19.91
CA ALA A 320 -11.51 -12.81 20.71
C ALA A 320 -12.94 -12.26 20.51
N ASN A 321 -13.09 -10.95 20.35
CA ASN A 321 -14.40 -10.36 20.08
C ASN A 321 -14.96 -10.77 18.71
N LEU A 322 -14.11 -10.83 17.68
CA LEU A 322 -14.51 -11.35 16.37
C LEU A 322 -15.01 -12.80 16.50
N LEU A 323 -14.21 -13.67 17.11
CA LEU A 323 -14.56 -15.09 17.24
C LEU A 323 -15.87 -15.28 18.00
N ARG A 324 -16.07 -14.55 19.11
CA ARG A 324 -17.34 -14.60 19.86
C ARG A 324 -18.53 -14.12 19.05
N GLN A 325 -18.37 -13.12 18.19
CA GLN A 325 -19.44 -12.66 17.29
C GLN A 325 -19.82 -13.74 16.26
N GLU A 326 -18.86 -14.55 15.86
CA GLU A 326 -19.03 -15.69 14.96
C GLU A 326 -19.42 -16.98 15.71
N ASN A 327 -19.81 -16.87 16.99
CA ASN A 327 -20.17 -17.97 17.90
C ASN A 327 -19.04 -19.00 18.10
N ILE A 328 -17.79 -18.57 18.01
CA ILE A 328 -16.61 -19.36 18.33
C ILE A 328 -16.14 -18.96 19.74
N ASP A 329 -16.02 -19.95 20.61
CA ASP A 329 -15.65 -19.73 22.02
C ASP A 329 -14.20 -19.25 22.14
N CYS A 330 -14.01 -18.07 22.73
CA CYS A 330 -12.70 -17.55 23.09
C CYS A 330 -12.75 -16.95 24.49
N SER A 331 -12.41 -17.73 25.52
CA SER A 331 -12.37 -17.28 26.93
C SER A 331 -11.16 -16.37 27.24
N SER A 332 -11.19 -15.67 28.39
CA SER A 332 -10.05 -14.89 28.87
C SER A 332 -8.80 -15.74 29.15
N ALA A 333 -8.96 -17.04 29.41
CA ALA A 333 -7.82 -17.95 29.60
C ALA A 333 -7.02 -18.10 28.30
N HIS A 334 -7.69 -18.20 27.14
CA HIS A 334 -7.02 -18.22 25.85
C HIS A 334 -6.25 -16.92 25.61
N LEU A 335 -6.82 -15.77 25.96
CA LEU A 335 -6.14 -14.48 25.80
C LEU A 335 -4.87 -14.40 26.65
N ILE A 336 -4.92 -14.79 27.92
CA ILE A 336 -3.76 -14.79 28.81
C ILE A 336 -2.66 -15.70 28.26
N GLU A 337 -3.02 -16.90 27.80
CA GLU A 337 -2.05 -17.85 27.27
C GLU A 337 -1.51 -17.43 25.91
N ALA A 338 -2.32 -16.81 25.04
CA ALA A 338 -1.88 -16.29 23.76
C ALA A 338 -0.91 -15.11 23.93
N VAL A 339 -1.16 -14.19 24.88
CA VAL A 339 -0.19 -13.13 25.22
C VAL A 339 1.12 -13.76 25.70
N ARG A 340 1.05 -14.71 26.65
CA ARG A 340 2.24 -15.38 27.18
C ARG A 340 3.04 -16.10 26.08
N LEU A 341 2.36 -16.80 25.18
CA LEU A 341 3.00 -17.48 24.07
C LEU A 341 3.65 -16.48 23.10
N ALA A 342 2.95 -15.41 22.73
CA ALA A 342 3.51 -14.37 21.87
C ALA A 342 4.77 -13.73 22.49
N ASP A 343 4.73 -13.40 23.79
CA ASP A 343 5.90 -12.87 24.51
C ASP A 343 7.05 -13.88 24.59
N THR A 344 6.73 -15.17 24.78
CA THR A 344 7.73 -16.26 24.81
C THR A 344 8.39 -16.44 23.45
N LEU A 345 7.60 -16.39 22.36
CA LEU A 345 8.11 -16.46 20.99
C LEU A 345 9.00 -15.25 20.68
N ALA A 346 8.57 -14.05 21.08
CA ALA A 346 9.38 -12.84 20.93
C ALA A 346 10.71 -12.96 21.67
N ALA A 347 10.67 -13.39 22.94
CA ALA A 347 11.87 -13.59 23.74
C ALA A 347 12.80 -14.66 23.15
N PHE A 348 12.26 -15.77 22.64
CA PHE A 348 13.04 -16.84 22.00
C PHE A 348 13.73 -16.36 20.71
N ARG A 349 13.13 -15.38 20.03
CA ARG A 349 13.67 -14.73 18.82
C ARG A 349 14.49 -13.48 19.14
N GLU A 350 14.77 -13.23 20.42
CA GLU A 350 15.51 -12.05 20.93
C GLU A 350 14.86 -10.71 20.54
N TYR A 351 13.54 -10.68 20.39
CA TYR A 351 12.77 -9.48 20.11
C TYR A 351 12.29 -8.80 21.39
N PRO A 352 12.29 -7.45 21.44
CA PRO A 352 11.86 -6.71 22.63
C PRO A 352 10.35 -6.85 22.91
N THR A 353 9.54 -7.04 21.87
CA THR A 353 8.09 -7.19 21.94
C THR A 353 7.57 -8.08 20.81
N PRO A 354 6.44 -8.78 21.00
CA PRO A 354 5.82 -9.57 19.93
C PRO A 354 5.33 -8.68 18.79
N GLY A 355 5.70 -9.05 17.57
CA GLY A 355 5.19 -8.49 16.32
C GLY A 355 4.00 -9.29 15.79
N ILE A 356 3.57 -8.99 14.57
CA ILE A 356 2.42 -9.67 13.94
C ILE A 356 2.64 -11.18 13.79
N ASN A 357 3.87 -11.62 13.52
CA ASN A 357 4.18 -13.03 13.31
C ASN A 357 4.05 -13.82 14.62
N GLU A 358 4.61 -13.32 15.73
CA GLU A 358 4.46 -13.95 17.04
C GLU A 358 2.99 -13.96 17.49
N LEU A 359 2.25 -12.88 17.21
CA LEU A 359 0.81 -12.82 17.51
C LEU A 359 0.03 -13.86 16.69
N ASN A 360 0.29 -13.97 15.39
CA ASN A 360 -0.40 -14.93 14.52
C ASN A 360 -0.11 -16.38 14.93
N GLU A 361 1.14 -16.71 15.25
CA GLU A 361 1.51 -18.03 15.76
C GLU A 361 0.80 -18.35 17.08
N ALA A 362 0.72 -17.37 17.98
CA ALA A 362 0.02 -17.53 19.25
C ALA A 362 -1.49 -17.68 19.06
N ILE A 363 -2.10 -16.90 18.16
CA ILE A 363 -3.51 -17.00 17.78
C ILE A 363 -3.79 -18.38 17.19
N GLN A 364 -3.01 -18.81 16.20
CA GLN A 364 -3.15 -20.11 15.56
C GLN A 364 -3.09 -21.25 16.59
N THR A 365 -2.11 -21.19 17.49
CA THR A 365 -1.82 -22.28 18.44
C THR A 365 -2.83 -22.33 19.58
N VAL A 366 -3.08 -21.20 20.23
CA VAL A 366 -3.83 -21.14 21.50
C VAL A 366 -5.32 -20.88 21.26
N ILE A 367 -5.64 -19.98 20.33
CA ILE A 367 -7.02 -19.53 20.12
C ILE A 367 -7.71 -20.42 19.08
N CYS A 368 -7.05 -20.69 17.96
CA CYS A 368 -7.61 -21.50 16.89
C CYS A 368 -7.36 -23.01 17.09
N PHE A 369 -6.60 -23.42 18.12
CA PHE A 369 -6.22 -24.82 18.36
C PHE A 369 -5.59 -25.52 17.15
N GLY A 370 -4.84 -24.77 16.33
CA GLY A 370 -4.24 -25.26 15.10
C GLY A 370 -5.19 -25.32 13.89
N ASP A 371 -6.46 -24.91 14.02
CA ASP A 371 -7.42 -24.88 12.91
C ASP A 371 -7.13 -23.71 11.93
N PRO A 372 -6.73 -23.99 10.68
CA PRO A 372 -6.44 -22.95 9.70
C PRO A 372 -7.70 -22.18 9.26
N ALA A 373 -8.90 -22.77 9.36
CA ALA A 373 -10.12 -22.10 8.90
C ALA A 373 -10.51 -20.90 9.79
N GLN A 374 -10.29 -21.01 11.10
CA GLN A 374 -10.53 -19.91 12.05
C GLN A 374 -9.50 -18.79 11.85
N MET A 375 -8.26 -19.15 11.52
CA MET A 375 -7.23 -18.14 11.21
C MET A 375 -7.54 -17.40 9.92
N GLN A 376 -8.00 -18.08 8.86
CA GLN A 376 -8.44 -17.43 7.63
C GLN A 376 -9.56 -16.41 7.85
N LEU A 377 -10.48 -16.70 8.77
CA LEU A 377 -11.53 -15.77 9.18
C LEU A 377 -10.94 -14.51 9.82
N ILE A 378 -9.99 -14.68 10.74
CA ILE A 378 -9.26 -13.59 11.41
C ILE A 378 -8.44 -12.78 10.40
N GLU A 379 -7.75 -13.45 9.48
CA GLU A 379 -6.98 -12.81 8.40
C GLU A 379 -7.86 -11.92 7.55
N LYS A 380 -8.98 -12.45 7.06
CA LYS A 380 -9.91 -11.72 6.21
C LYS A 380 -10.57 -10.55 6.94
N GLN A 381 -11.11 -10.76 8.14
CA GLN A 381 -11.92 -9.76 8.84
C GLN A 381 -11.11 -8.77 9.69
N LEU A 382 -9.90 -9.13 10.14
CA LEU A 382 -9.08 -8.27 11.01
C LEU A 382 -7.71 -7.92 10.43
N LEU A 383 -6.91 -8.88 9.94
CA LEU A 383 -5.57 -8.54 9.43
C LEU A 383 -5.65 -7.70 8.16
N VAL A 384 -6.41 -8.15 7.17
CA VAL A 384 -6.73 -7.34 5.99
C VAL A 384 -7.84 -6.36 6.36
N GLY A 385 -8.94 -6.86 6.90
CA GLY A 385 -10.06 -6.05 7.34
C GLY A 385 -10.90 -5.48 6.19
N GLU A 386 -12.05 -4.95 6.57
CA GLU A 386 -13.13 -4.60 5.63
C GLU A 386 -13.30 -3.09 5.49
N ARG A 387 -12.24 -2.33 5.77
CA ARG A 387 -12.29 -0.87 5.75
C ARG A 387 -12.45 -0.36 4.32
N LEU A 388 -13.50 0.44 4.10
CA LEU A 388 -13.73 1.24 2.90
C LEU A 388 -13.58 2.71 3.28
N GLY A 389 -12.69 3.43 2.59
CA GLY A 389 -12.52 4.85 2.82
C GLY A 389 -13.66 5.69 2.25
N GLN A 390 -13.58 6.98 2.51
CA GLN A 390 -14.58 7.96 2.10
C GLN A 390 -13.89 9.18 1.52
N VAL A 391 -14.53 9.79 0.54
CA VAL A 391 -14.05 11.01 -0.11
C VAL A 391 -15.18 12.06 -0.11
N PRO A 392 -14.86 13.36 0.00
CA PRO A 392 -15.84 14.45 -0.08
C PRO A 392 -16.71 14.42 -1.36
N GLU A 393 -17.98 14.82 -1.24
CA GLU A 393 -18.88 14.97 -2.41
C GLU A 393 -18.41 16.06 -3.40
N THR A 394 -17.52 16.96 -2.96
CA THR A 394 -16.97 18.08 -3.75
C THR A 394 -15.87 17.67 -4.74
N ILE A 395 -15.40 16.43 -4.68
CA ILE A 395 -14.33 15.95 -5.56
C ILE A 395 -14.79 15.86 -7.01
N PRO A 396 -13.93 16.21 -7.99
CA PRO A 396 -14.20 15.98 -9.39
C PRO A 396 -14.37 14.47 -9.69
N LEU A 397 -15.61 14.01 -9.82
CA LEU A 397 -15.88 12.60 -10.12
C LEU A 397 -15.76 12.30 -11.62
N ILE A 398 -15.35 11.08 -11.94
CA ILE A 398 -15.50 10.53 -13.29
C ILE A 398 -17.00 10.48 -13.63
N PRO A 399 -17.44 10.88 -14.84
CA PRO A 399 -18.86 10.92 -15.19
C PRO A 399 -19.62 9.60 -14.90
N LEU A 400 -18.99 8.46 -15.19
CA LEU A 400 -19.57 7.14 -14.93
C LEU A 400 -19.75 6.85 -13.42
N VAL A 401 -18.77 7.26 -12.61
CA VAL A 401 -18.84 7.12 -11.14
C VAL A 401 -19.94 8.03 -10.59
N ALA A 402 -20.03 9.28 -11.09
CA ALA A 402 -21.08 10.21 -10.70
C ALA A 402 -22.49 9.69 -11.04
N ASP A 403 -22.67 9.06 -12.20
CA ASP A 403 -23.95 8.44 -12.59
C ASP A 403 -24.29 7.23 -11.70
N LEU A 404 -23.32 6.36 -11.43
CA LEU A 404 -23.50 5.23 -10.52
C LEU A 404 -23.88 5.70 -9.11
N MET A 405 -23.16 6.69 -8.55
CA MET A 405 -23.46 7.24 -7.22
C MET A 405 -24.87 7.87 -7.16
N ARG A 406 -25.33 8.52 -8.23
CA ARG A 406 -26.70 9.03 -8.34
C ARG A 406 -27.71 7.89 -8.28
N HIS A 407 -27.47 6.80 -9.00
CA HIS A 407 -28.30 5.60 -8.96
C HIS A 407 -28.29 4.94 -7.57
N GLN A 408 -27.14 4.84 -6.91
CA GLN A 408 -26.99 4.30 -5.55
C GLN A 408 -27.82 5.09 -4.53
N LYS A 409 -27.68 6.42 -4.51
CA LYS A 409 -28.42 7.32 -3.59
C LYS A 409 -29.93 7.23 -3.82
N ARG A 410 -30.37 7.23 -5.08
CA ARG A 410 -31.78 7.12 -5.48
C ARG A 410 -32.39 5.77 -5.06
N LEU A 411 -31.65 4.68 -5.23
CA LEU A 411 -32.10 3.32 -4.93
C LEU A 411 -31.83 2.87 -3.48
N ARG A 412 -31.17 3.72 -2.69
CA ARG A 412 -30.71 3.40 -1.32
C ARG A 412 -29.86 2.12 -1.26
N LEU A 413 -29.05 1.89 -2.30
CA LEU A 413 -28.07 0.81 -2.34
C LEU A 413 -26.72 1.40 -1.92
N LYS A 414 -26.27 1.05 -0.71
CA LYS A 414 -24.98 1.51 -0.19
C LYS A 414 -23.85 0.67 -0.76
N GLN A 415 -22.71 1.29 -1.00
CA GLN A 415 -21.47 0.57 -1.26
C GLN A 415 -20.90 0.11 0.08
N GLU A 416 -20.77 -1.20 0.23
CA GLU A 416 -20.23 -1.86 1.41
C GLU A 416 -19.09 -2.78 0.93
N SER A 417 -18.07 -2.95 1.77
CA SER A 417 -16.95 -3.89 1.53
C SER A 417 -17.39 -5.35 1.71
N LEU A 418 -18.39 -5.58 2.57
CA LEU A 418 -18.99 -6.87 2.82
C LEU A 418 -20.08 -7.22 1.81
N GLN A 419 -20.17 -8.51 1.50
CA GLN A 419 -21.31 -9.04 0.76
C GLN A 419 -22.53 -9.14 1.68
N LYS A 420 -23.61 -8.47 1.28
CA LYS A 420 -24.90 -8.54 1.98
C LYS A 420 -25.93 -9.20 1.09
N LYS A 421 -26.70 -10.13 1.66
CA LYS A 421 -27.89 -10.67 0.98
C LYS A 421 -29.00 -9.62 1.00
N ILE A 422 -29.53 -9.31 -0.18
CA ILE A 422 -30.64 -8.38 -0.37
C ILE A 422 -31.75 -9.16 -1.08
N ASP A 423 -32.87 -9.36 -0.41
CA ASP A 423 -34.09 -9.91 -1.00
C ASP A 423 -34.86 -8.78 -1.71
N LEU A 424 -35.19 -8.97 -2.99
CA LEU A 424 -35.80 -7.97 -3.85
C LEU A 424 -37.19 -8.45 -4.29
N ASP A 425 -38.24 -7.82 -3.76
CA ASP A 425 -39.61 -8.12 -4.20
C ASP A 425 -39.91 -7.38 -5.52
N LEU A 426 -39.82 -8.08 -6.65
CA LEU A 426 -39.91 -7.48 -7.99
C LEU A 426 -41.26 -6.79 -8.30
N ARG A 427 -42.27 -6.96 -7.45
CA ARG A 427 -43.55 -6.25 -7.55
C ARG A 427 -43.46 -4.81 -7.06
N LYS A 428 -42.47 -4.51 -6.20
CA LYS A 428 -42.22 -3.15 -5.71
C LYS A 428 -41.33 -2.44 -6.72
N THR A 429 -41.77 -1.27 -7.18
CA THR A 429 -41.04 -0.47 -8.19
C THR A 429 -39.58 -0.22 -7.79
N ILE A 430 -39.32 0.06 -6.52
CA ILE A 430 -37.95 0.31 -6.03
C ILE A 430 -37.06 -0.94 -6.11
N ASP A 431 -37.61 -2.13 -5.85
CA ASP A 431 -36.86 -3.39 -5.86
C ASP A 431 -36.65 -3.90 -7.30
N LEU A 432 -37.63 -3.66 -8.18
CA LEU A 432 -37.46 -3.86 -9.62
C LEU A 432 -36.33 -2.99 -10.19
N GLU A 433 -36.27 -1.71 -9.82
CA GLU A 433 -35.19 -0.84 -10.28
C GLU A 433 -33.82 -1.19 -9.68
N ARG A 434 -33.78 -1.69 -8.43
CA ARG A 434 -32.57 -2.28 -7.84
C ARG A 434 -32.09 -3.48 -8.65
N SER A 435 -33.00 -4.39 -8.99
CA SER A 435 -32.71 -5.53 -9.86
C SER A 435 -32.16 -5.09 -11.22
N HIS A 436 -32.81 -4.11 -11.89
CA HIS A 436 -32.33 -3.56 -13.15
C HIS A 436 -30.91 -2.99 -13.06
N LEU A 437 -30.58 -2.24 -12.00
CA LEU A 437 -29.23 -1.72 -11.82
C LEU A 437 -28.21 -2.85 -11.66
N LEU A 438 -28.50 -3.84 -10.80
CA LEU A 438 -27.60 -4.96 -10.55
C LEU A 438 -27.35 -5.77 -11.84
N HIS A 439 -28.39 -6.08 -12.61
CA HIS A 439 -28.25 -6.74 -13.91
C HIS A 439 -27.45 -5.92 -14.91
N ARG A 440 -27.67 -4.59 -14.99
CA ARG A 440 -26.87 -3.70 -15.85
C ARG A 440 -25.39 -3.79 -15.50
N LEU A 441 -25.06 -3.79 -14.20
CA LEU A 441 -23.68 -3.90 -13.75
C LEU A 441 -23.07 -5.26 -14.07
N THR A 442 -23.81 -6.36 -13.87
CA THR A 442 -23.38 -7.70 -14.29
C THR A 442 -23.11 -7.77 -15.80
N LEU A 443 -23.97 -7.17 -16.64
CA LEU A 443 -23.76 -7.10 -18.09
C LEU A 443 -22.49 -6.33 -18.46
N LEU A 444 -22.17 -5.28 -17.70
CA LEU A 444 -20.93 -4.51 -17.83
C LEU A 444 -19.72 -5.22 -17.19
N LYS A 445 -19.88 -6.46 -16.69
CA LYS A 445 -18.87 -7.22 -15.95
C LYS A 445 -18.36 -6.52 -14.68
N ILE A 446 -19.19 -5.64 -14.11
CA ILE A 446 -18.97 -5.02 -12.82
C ILE A 446 -19.64 -5.90 -11.77
N ASN A 447 -18.83 -6.74 -11.11
CA ASN A 447 -19.29 -7.72 -10.12
C ASN A 447 -19.64 -7.07 -8.78
N TRP A 448 -20.61 -6.16 -8.76
CA TRP A 448 -21.08 -5.53 -7.52
C TRP A 448 -22.06 -6.41 -6.73
N GLY A 449 -22.72 -7.35 -7.41
CA GLY A 449 -23.58 -8.35 -6.77
C GLY A 449 -23.69 -9.60 -7.62
N THR A 450 -23.99 -10.71 -6.95
CA THR A 450 -24.21 -12.01 -7.59
C THR A 450 -25.66 -12.43 -7.36
N LEU A 451 -26.36 -12.77 -8.44
CA LEU A 451 -27.72 -13.31 -8.34
C LEU A 451 -27.66 -14.68 -7.64
N GLN A 452 -28.36 -14.80 -6.51
CA GLN A 452 -28.60 -16.09 -5.87
C GLN A 452 -29.98 -16.58 -6.27
N THR A 453 -30.06 -17.68 -7.01
CA THR A 453 -31.32 -18.27 -7.49
C THR A 453 -31.96 -19.23 -6.48
N GLN A 454 -31.35 -19.40 -5.31
CA GLN A 454 -31.94 -20.18 -4.23
C GLN A 454 -32.95 -19.34 -3.47
N ALA A 455 -34.24 -19.62 -3.67
CA ALA A 455 -35.31 -19.00 -2.90
C ALA A 455 -35.04 -19.19 -1.39
N PRO A 456 -35.19 -18.15 -0.55
CA PRO A 456 -35.12 -18.33 0.89
C PRO A 456 -36.14 -19.40 1.32
N TYR A 457 -35.73 -20.29 2.24
CA TYR A 457 -36.59 -21.35 2.77
C TYR A 457 -37.92 -20.75 3.24
N GLY A 458 -39.00 -20.96 2.47
CA GLY A 458 -40.35 -20.45 2.76
C GLY A 458 -40.95 -19.45 1.76
N ALA A 459 -40.19 -18.93 0.79
CA ALA A 459 -40.73 -18.03 -0.24
C ALA A 459 -41.47 -18.80 -1.34
N LYS A 460 -42.80 -18.95 -1.21
CA LYS A 460 -43.67 -19.52 -2.25
C LYS A 460 -43.97 -18.48 -3.34
N GLY A 461 -43.03 -18.20 -4.24
CA GLY A 461 -43.30 -17.36 -5.42
C GLY A 461 -42.07 -17.08 -6.29
N THR A 462 -42.27 -17.00 -7.61
CA THR A 462 -41.24 -16.73 -8.65
C THR A 462 -40.80 -15.27 -8.76
N PHE A 463 -41.03 -14.46 -7.72
CA PHE A 463 -40.89 -12.98 -7.78
C PHE A 463 -39.88 -12.41 -6.76
N HIS A 464 -39.04 -13.28 -6.17
CA HIS A 464 -37.99 -12.97 -5.20
C HIS A 464 -36.61 -13.30 -5.75
#